data_AF-A0A3L7SBS3-F1
#
_entry.id   AF-A0A3L7SBS3-F1
#
_cell.length_a   1.000
_cell.length_b   1.000
_cell.length_c   1.000
_cell.angle_alpha   90.00
_cell.angle_beta   90.00
_cell.angle_gamma   90.00
#
_symmetry.space_group_name_H-M   'P 1'
#
loop_
_entity.id
_entity.type
_entity.pdbx_description
1 polymer ?
#
loop_
_entity_poly.entity_id
_entity_poly.type
_entity_poly.pdbx_seq_one_letter_code
_entity_poly.pdbx_strand_id
1 'polypeptide(L)'
;MSASKRPASGRPKASGAQKPAARPAPAPAAPKPVVEKLPPRGQLLPKLHKALKAHYKPVATNVSRPLLEQVMLACCLENAPADVAEKALARLLESAFDLNEIRVTTVAELAETLHDLPDPAHAALSLRRVLQSVFESTYAFSLEHARKHSLAHGLRTLEHLHGIPPFVVQHVASTALGGHFIPLDRGAIAALYLCGIITRQEYDAGKVPGLERAIGKKAGVEFSSLLHQFGIECLTNLHGATVKKVVQTVNSGAKDRFPKRGEPLPVPVPPPPAGGREGQRVADAARNAAEEHRPAGPQAAARPAGKTPLPPAGSGPKRPGDTKPGAKPGPKPFVVKPNVGKPLTIKPQPAPPAAAKADAAKKPPAAVKPAAKPAKPAPPAKGSVGKAAAARQHSAQLSKRKPR
;
A
#
# COMPACT_ATOMS: atom_id res chain seq x y z
N MET A 1 44.68 2.33 -95.73
CA MET A 1 45.30 1.13 -96.34
C MET A 1 45.22 -0.02 -95.34
N SER A 2 45.26 -1.27 -95.81
CA SER A 2 45.40 -2.45 -94.94
C SER A 2 46.62 -2.31 -94.02
N ALA A 3 46.47 -2.59 -92.72
CA ALA A 3 47.58 -2.57 -91.76
C ALA A 3 47.35 -3.59 -90.63
N SER A 4 48.17 -4.64 -90.60
CA SER A 4 48.02 -5.79 -89.71
C SER A 4 48.42 -5.53 -88.25
N LYS A 5 47.83 -6.33 -87.34
CA LYS A 5 48.00 -6.26 -85.88
C LYS A 5 49.32 -6.85 -85.34
N ARG A 6 49.71 -6.37 -84.16
CA ARG A 6 50.69 -6.94 -83.20
C ARG A 6 50.11 -6.93 -81.75
N PRO A 7 50.75 -7.57 -80.74
CA PRO A 7 50.05 -8.13 -79.56
C PRO A 7 50.22 -7.39 -78.20
N ALA A 8 49.29 -7.67 -77.25
CA ALA A 8 49.29 -7.42 -75.78
C ALA A 8 48.00 -8.02 -75.17
N SER A 9 47.76 -8.30 -73.87
CA SER A 9 48.55 -8.52 -72.62
C SER A 9 47.61 -9.23 -71.57
N GLY A 10 47.88 -9.26 -70.25
CA GLY A 10 46.91 -9.84 -69.26
C GLY A 10 47.08 -9.49 -67.76
N ARG A 11 45.98 -9.57 -66.96
CA ARG A 11 45.82 -9.51 -65.46
C ARG A 11 44.29 -9.37 -65.09
N PRO A 12 43.82 -9.31 -63.81
CA PRO A 12 43.89 -10.25 -62.66
C PRO A 12 42.48 -10.57 -62.00
N LYS A 13 42.42 -11.11 -60.76
CA LYS A 13 41.21 -11.56 -60.00
C LYS A 13 40.63 -10.52 -58.99
N ALA A 14 39.29 -10.48 -58.78
CA ALA A 14 38.54 -10.27 -57.49
C ALA A 14 37.03 -9.96 -57.74
N SER A 15 36.06 -9.97 -56.79
CA SER A 15 35.74 -10.95 -55.71
C SER A 15 34.38 -10.65 -54.98
N GLY A 16 33.45 -11.62 -54.88
CA GLY A 16 32.41 -11.71 -53.81
C GLY A 16 31.07 -10.96 -53.96
N ALA A 17 29.94 -11.69 -53.89
CA ALA A 17 28.59 -11.16 -53.62
C ALA A 17 27.77 -12.18 -52.79
N GLN A 18 27.15 -11.74 -51.70
CA GLN A 18 26.42 -12.61 -50.75
C GLN A 18 24.93 -12.76 -51.12
N LYS A 19 24.38 -13.95 -50.86
CA LYS A 19 22.95 -14.27 -50.99
C LYS A 19 22.18 -13.73 -49.76
N PRO A 20 21.01 -13.09 -49.91
CA PRO A 20 20.28 -12.53 -48.77
C PRO A 20 19.77 -13.63 -47.82
N ALA A 21 19.94 -13.40 -46.52
CA ALA A 21 19.52 -14.34 -45.48
C ALA A 21 17.98 -14.42 -45.35
N ALA A 22 17.48 -15.61 -45.02
CA ALA A 22 16.05 -15.85 -44.84
C ALA A 22 15.49 -15.04 -43.66
N ARG A 23 14.27 -14.51 -43.83
CA ARG A 23 13.51 -13.84 -42.77
C ARG A 23 13.27 -14.83 -41.61
N PRO A 24 13.56 -14.48 -40.35
CA PRO A 24 13.18 -15.33 -39.22
C PRO A 24 11.66 -15.43 -39.14
N ALA A 25 11.15 -16.63 -38.82
CA ALA A 25 9.72 -16.87 -38.66
C ALA A 25 9.11 -15.95 -37.57
N PRO A 26 7.86 -15.49 -37.72
CA PRO A 26 7.22 -14.68 -36.70
C PRO A 26 7.12 -15.48 -35.39
N ALA A 27 7.57 -14.86 -34.29
CA ALA A 27 7.44 -15.43 -32.95
C ALA A 27 5.96 -15.76 -32.65
N PRO A 28 5.67 -16.84 -31.91
CA PRO A 28 4.31 -17.22 -31.59
C PRO A 28 3.61 -16.05 -30.88
N ALA A 29 2.47 -15.62 -31.44
CA ALA A 29 1.73 -14.50 -30.91
C ALA A 29 1.37 -14.77 -29.44
N ALA A 30 1.65 -13.78 -28.58
CA ALA A 30 1.27 -13.86 -27.18
C ALA A 30 -0.23 -14.20 -27.07
N PRO A 31 -0.63 -15.10 -26.15
CA PRO A 31 -2.03 -15.52 -26.06
C PRO A 31 -2.90 -14.28 -25.83
N LYS A 32 -3.85 -14.06 -26.75
CA LYS A 32 -4.80 -12.95 -26.65
C LYS A 32 -5.47 -13.03 -25.28
N PRO A 33 -5.61 -11.91 -24.53
CA PRO A 33 -6.21 -11.95 -23.21
C PRO A 33 -7.61 -12.56 -23.33
N VAL A 34 -7.86 -13.63 -22.57
CA VAL A 34 -9.17 -14.28 -22.50
C VAL A 34 -10.13 -13.24 -21.93
N VAL A 35 -11.00 -12.69 -22.77
CA VAL A 35 -11.99 -11.68 -22.36
C VAL A 35 -13.02 -12.38 -21.49
N GLU A 36 -12.76 -12.37 -20.20
CA GLU A 36 -13.61 -12.95 -19.18
C GLU A 36 -14.97 -12.25 -19.19
N LYS A 37 -15.99 -12.93 -19.73
CA LYS A 37 -17.31 -12.36 -19.99
C LYS A 37 -18.11 -12.21 -18.70
N LEU A 38 -17.82 -11.14 -17.95
CA LEU A 38 -18.50 -10.81 -16.71
C LEU A 38 -19.93 -10.28 -16.94
N PRO A 39 -20.85 -10.51 -15.99
CA PRO A 39 -22.14 -9.81 -15.97
C PRO A 39 -21.95 -8.29 -15.81
N PRO A 40 -22.89 -7.45 -16.27
CA PRO A 40 -22.77 -6.00 -16.15
C PRO A 40 -22.65 -5.54 -14.68
N ARG A 41 -21.60 -4.75 -14.36
CA ARG A 41 -21.35 -4.24 -13.00
C ARG A 41 -22.55 -3.52 -12.38
N GLY A 42 -23.31 -2.79 -13.21
CA GLY A 42 -24.54 -2.09 -12.79
C GLY A 42 -25.64 -3.02 -12.26
N GLN A 43 -25.60 -4.33 -12.53
CA GLN A 43 -26.52 -5.32 -11.97
C GLN A 43 -25.95 -6.00 -10.71
N LEU A 44 -24.64 -6.19 -10.63
CA LEU A 44 -23.99 -6.87 -9.50
C LEU A 44 -23.73 -5.95 -8.31
N LEU A 45 -23.33 -4.70 -8.53
CA LEU A 45 -23.02 -3.74 -7.46
C LEU A 45 -24.23 -3.42 -6.57
N PRO A 46 -25.46 -3.20 -7.08
CA PRO A 46 -26.63 -3.04 -6.22
C PRO A 46 -26.98 -4.30 -5.41
N LYS A 47 -26.78 -5.49 -5.99
CA LYS A 47 -26.95 -6.76 -5.26
C LYS A 47 -25.93 -6.91 -4.14
N LEU A 48 -24.66 -6.58 -4.41
CA LEU A 48 -23.60 -6.57 -3.39
C LEU A 48 -23.95 -5.58 -2.29
N HIS A 49 -24.29 -4.33 -2.61
CA HIS A 49 -24.64 -3.34 -1.60
C HIS A 49 -25.83 -3.79 -0.73
N LYS A 50 -26.87 -4.39 -1.33
CA LYS A 50 -28.00 -4.97 -0.59
C LYS A 50 -27.58 -6.12 0.33
N ALA A 51 -26.73 -7.04 -0.15
CA ALA A 51 -26.23 -8.15 0.65
C ALA A 51 -25.33 -7.67 1.81
N LEU A 52 -24.47 -6.70 1.55
CA LEU A 52 -23.60 -6.08 2.54
C LEU A 52 -24.40 -5.42 3.68
N LYS A 53 -25.43 -4.61 3.35
CA LYS A 53 -26.32 -3.99 4.34
C LYS A 53 -27.12 -4.99 5.20
N ALA A 54 -27.23 -6.24 4.78
CA ALA A 54 -27.89 -7.30 5.55
C ALA A 54 -26.96 -8.00 6.55
N HIS A 55 -25.64 -7.83 6.41
CA HIS A 55 -24.62 -8.54 7.18
C HIS A 55 -23.72 -7.61 8.03
N TYR A 56 -23.48 -6.39 7.57
CA TYR A 56 -22.57 -5.43 8.22
C TYR A 56 -23.30 -4.12 8.54
N LYS A 57 -22.76 -3.36 9.50
CA LYS A 57 -23.25 -2.02 9.85
C LYS A 57 -22.20 -0.99 9.41
N PRO A 58 -22.58 0.14 8.78
CA PRO A 58 -21.60 1.15 8.40
C PRO A 58 -20.91 1.71 9.66
N VAL A 59 -19.57 1.68 9.66
CA VAL A 59 -18.74 2.37 10.64
C VAL A 59 -18.40 3.76 10.10
N ALA A 60 -18.67 4.80 10.89
CA ALA A 60 -18.34 6.17 10.55
C ALA A 60 -16.89 6.49 10.94
N THR A 61 -16.07 6.95 9.98
CA THR A 61 -14.73 7.48 10.29
C THR A 61 -14.86 8.75 11.11
N ASN A 62 -14.19 8.83 12.27
CA ASN A 62 -14.10 10.09 13.00
C ASN A 62 -13.12 11.06 12.31
N VAL A 63 -13.71 12.07 11.67
CA VAL A 63 -13.05 13.11 10.88
C VAL A 63 -12.77 14.42 11.64
N SER A 64 -13.02 14.49 12.96
CA SER A 64 -12.76 15.71 13.76
C SER A 64 -11.28 15.92 14.09
N ARG A 65 -10.48 14.85 14.08
CA ARG A 65 -9.03 14.90 14.35
C ARG A 65 -8.23 15.58 13.22
N PRO A 66 -7.00 16.06 13.45
CA PRO A 66 -6.13 16.61 12.41
C PRO A 66 -5.98 15.70 11.19
N LEU A 67 -5.83 16.28 9.99
CA LEU A 67 -5.78 15.51 8.73
C LEU A 67 -4.63 14.49 8.71
N LEU A 68 -3.49 14.81 9.32
CA LEU A 68 -2.36 13.89 9.43
C LEU A 68 -2.70 12.66 10.26
N GLU A 69 -3.40 12.81 11.39
CA GLU A 69 -3.89 11.67 12.18
C GLU A 69 -4.94 10.85 11.41
N GLN A 70 -5.73 11.46 10.52
CA GLN A 70 -6.65 10.71 9.64
C GLN A 70 -5.89 9.87 8.61
N VAL A 71 -4.76 10.37 8.08
CA VAL A 71 -3.84 9.59 7.23
C VAL A 71 -3.19 8.46 8.04
N MET A 72 -2.76 8.72 9.27
CA MET A 72 -2.19 7.70 10.16
C MET A 72 -3.21 6.59 10.50
N LEU A 73 -4.44 6.97 10.86
CA LEU A 73 -5.53 6.02 11.08
C LEU A 73 -5.77 5.16 9.85
N ALA A 74 -5.83 5.78 8.66
CA ALA A 74 -6.05 5.05 7.42
C ALA A 74 -4.90 4.07 7.09
N CYS A 75 -3.65 4.36 7.50
CA CYS A 75 -2.54 3.39 7.44
C CYS A 75 -2.76 2.19 8.38
N CYS A 76 -3.32 2.40 9.57
CA CYS A 76 -3.70 1.32 10.48
C CYS A 76 -4.97 0.56 10.03
N LEU A 77 -5.86 1.22 9.28
CA LEU A 77 -7.15 0.69 8.84
C LEU A 77 -7.03 -0.28 7.65
N GLU A 78 -5.97 -0.17 6.84
CA GLU A 78 -5.79 -0.98 5.63
C GLU A 78 -5.79 -2.49 5.96
N ASN A 79 -6.79 -3.22 5.44
CA ASN A 79 -7.08 -4.62 5.74
C ASN A 79 -7.47 -4.94 7.20
N ALA A 80 -7.67 -3.94 8.07
CA ALA A 80 -7.93 -4.13 9.50
C ALA A 80 -9.34 -3.68 9.93
N PRO A 81 -9.97 -4.32 10.94
CA PRO A 81 -11.20 -3.82 11.55
C PRO A 81 -11.01 -2.41 12.13
N ALA A 82 -12.04 -1.56 12.00
CA ALA A 82 -11.94 -0.16 12.39
C ALA A 82 -11.68 0.03 13.90
N ASP A 83 -12.23 -0.82 14.77
CA ASP A 83 -11.99 -0.73 16.21
C ASP A 83 -10.55 -1.15 16.59
N VAL A 84 -9.96 -2.08 15.85
CA VAL A 84 -8.56 -2.49 16.00
C VAL A 84 -7.63 -1.39 15.50
N ALA A 85 -7.95 -0.76 14.36
CA ALA A 85 -7.18 0.35 13.80
C ALA A 85 -7.16 1.59 14.72
N GLU A 86 -8.31 1.95 15.31
CA GLU A 86 -8.40 3.07 16.28
C GLU A 86 -7.60 2.75 17.56
N LYS A 87 -7.69 1.53 18.11
CA LYS A 87 -6.87 1.10 19.26
C LYS A 87 -5.37 1.13 18.96
N ALA A 88 -4.98 0.66 17.77
CA ALA A 88 -3.58 0.63 17.34
C ALA A 88 -3.02 2.05 17.18
N LEU A 89 -3.78 2.98 16.60
CA LEU A 89 -3.38 4.40 16.53
C LEU A 89 -3.33 5.05 17.93
N ALA A 90 -4.31 4.80 18.79
CA ALA A 90 -4.33 5.35 20.15
C ALA A 90 -3.08 4.93 20.94
N ARG A 91 -2.77 3.62 20.97
CA ARG A 91 -1.53 3.12 21.59
C ARG A 91 -0.26 3.74 20.99
N LEU A 92 -0.22 3.91 19.68
CA LEU A 92 0.93 4.50 19.02
C LEU A 92 1.16 5.96 19.47
N LEU A 93 0.09 6.76 19.53
CA LEU A 93 0.15 8.15 20.00
C LEU A 93 0.41 8.24 21.52
N GLU A 94 -0.03 7.27 22.32
CA GLU A 94 0.28 7.18 23.75
C GLU A 94 1.71 6.71 24.03
N SER A 95 2.33 5.97 23.11
CA SER A 95 3.67 5.39 23.24
C SER A 95 4.83 6.35 22.92
N ALA A 96 4.54 7.54 22.42
CA ALA A 96 5.51 8.53 21.97
C ALA A 96 5.13 9.93 22.46
N PHE A 97 6.12 10.76 22.78
CA PHE A 97 5.90 12.14 23.21
C PHE A 97 5.40 13.03 22.06
N ASP A 98 5.88 12.78 20.85
CA ASP A 98 5.45 13.50 19.65
C ASP A 98 5.53 12.65 18.35
N LEU A 99 5.10 13.24 17.24
CA LEU A 99 5.16 12.61 15.90
C LEU A 99 6.58 12.52 15.34
N ASN A 100 7.55 13.25 15.91
CA ASN A 100 8.95 13.15 15.52
C ASN A 100 9.60 11.87 16.08
N GLU A 101 9.29 11.49 17.32
CA GLU A 101 9.69 10.19 17.89
C GLU A 101 9.21 9.04 17.00
N ILE A 102 7.89 8.97 16.71
CA ILE A 102 7.31 7.93 15.82
C ILE A 102 8.00 7.87 14.45
N ARG A 103 8.43 9.02 13.91
CA ARG A 103 9.16 9.10 12.63
C ARG A 103 10.57 8.51 12.70
N VAL A 104 11.27 8.66 13.83
CA VAL A 104 12.65 8.17 14.00
C VAL A 104 12.74 6.76 14.58
N THR A 105 11.70 6.28 15.27
CA THR A 105 11.55 4.88 15.71
C THR A 105 11.68 3.90 14.54
N THR A 106 12.26 2.72 14.79
CA THR A 106 12.43 1.71 13.74
C THR A 106 11.09 1.05 13.37
N VAL A 107 11.03 0.47 12.15
CA VAL A 107 9.83 -0.25 11.69
C VAL A 107 9.53 -1.47 12.57
N ALA A 108 10.54 -2.06 13.22
CA ALA A 108 10.35 -3.21 14.12
C ALA A 108 9.66 -2.79 15.42
N GLU A 109 10.18 -1.78 16.12
CA GLU A 109 9.59 -1.23 17.34
C GLU A 109 8.17 -0.69 17.10
N LEU A 110 7.96 0.01 15.99
CA LEU A 110 6.61 0.44 15.58
C LEU A 110 5.65 -0.74 15.35
N ALA A 111 6.14 -1.83 14.76
CA ALA A 111 5.33 -3.03 14.52
C ALA A 111 4.98 -3.76 15.83
N GLU A 112 5.82 -3.68 16.86
CA GLU A 112 5.52 -4.21 18.21
C GLU A 112 4.35 -3.47 18.87
N THR A 113 4.27 -2.14 18.76
CA THR A 113 3.12 -1.35 19.25
C THR A 113 1.83 -1.65 18.46
N LEU A 114 1.97 -1.99 17.18
CA LEU A 114 0.89 -2.27 16.22
C LEU A 114 0.52 -3.76 16.10
N HIS A 115 0.95 -4.63 17.02
CA HIS A 115 0.83 -6.09 16.93
C HIS A 115 -0.57 -6.67 16.68
N ASP A 116 -1.65 -5.95 17.02
CA ASP A 116 -3.03 -6.39 16.74
C ASP A 116 -3.43 -6.27 15.25
N LEU A 117 -2.66 -5.52 14.44
CA LEU A 117 -2.96 -5.34 13.03
C LEU A 117 -2.65 -6.62 12.23
N PRO A 118 -3.37 -6.89 11.12
CA PRO A 118 -3.11 -8.06 10.28
C PRO A 118 -1.73 -8.07 9.60
N ASP A 119 -1.13 -6.90 9.38
CA ASP A 119 0.25 -6.73 8.90
C ASP A 119 0.90 -5.52 9.62
N PRO A 120 1.42 -5.70 10.85
CA PRO A 120 1.98 -4.61 11.64
C PRO A 120 3.22 -3.98 10.99
N ALA A 121 4.02 -4.79 10.28
CA ALA A 121 5.24 -4.33 9.62
C ALA A 121 4.93 -3.44 8.40
N HIS A 122 3.89 -3.77 7.62
CA HIS A 122 3.43 -2.90 6.53
C HIS A 122 2.84 -1.60 7.08
N ALA A 123 1.99 -1.65 8.10
CA ALA A 123 1.40 -0.45 8.70
C ALA A 123 2.48 0.49 9.28
N ALA A 124 3.43 -0.06 10.05
CA ALA A 124 4.58 0.66 10.58
C ALA A 124 5.43 1.33 9.48
N LEU A 125 5.70 0.62 8.38
CA LEU A 125 6.45 1.15 7.25
C LEU A 125 5.70 2.30 6.56
N SER A 126 4.38 2.16 6.35
CA SER A 126 3.52 3.19 5.77
C SER A 126 3.46 4.45 6.63
N LEU A 127 3.22 4.29 7.94
CA LEU A 127 3.19 5.37 8.93
C LEU A 127 4.50 6.17 8.93
N ARG A 128 5.64 5.48 9.10
CA ARG A 128 6.95 6.13 9.18
C ARG A 128 7.30 6.87 7.89
N ARG A 129 6.95 6.31 6.73
CA ARG A 129 7.13 6.94 5.41
C ARG A 129 6.26 8.18 5.23
N VAL A 130 4.99 8.12 5.60
CA VAL A 130 4.08 9.27 5.60
C VAL A 130 4.64 10.39 6.49
N LEU A 131 4.99 10.09 7.74
CA LEU A 131 5.54 11.07 8.67
C LEU A 131 6.85 11.68 8.17
N GLN A 132 7.75 10.87 7.60
CA GLN A 132 8.97 11.36 6.97
C GLN A 132 8.67 12.30 5.81
N SER A 133 7.76 11.92 4.90
CA SER A 133 7.43 12.73 3.73
C SER A 133 6.76 14.06 4.10
N VAL A 134 5.87 14.07 5.09
CA VAL A 134 5.22 15.30 5.57
C VAL A 134 6.22 16.25 6.24
N PHE A 135 7.11 15.69 7.07
CA PHE A 135 8.17 16.45 7.72
C PHE A 135 9.18 17.02 6.70
N GLU A 136 9.60 16.24 5.71
CA GLU A 136 10.46 16.73 4.63
C GLU A 136 9.80 17.87 3.85
N SER A 137 8.51 17.76 3.51
CA SER A 137 7.82 18.77 2.70
C SER A 137 7.57 20.10 3.42
N THR A 138 7.38 20.10 4.74
CA THR A 138 6.90 21.29 5.48
C THR A 138 7.66 21.64 6.76
N TYR A 139 8.64 20.83 7.16
CA TYR A 139 9.34 20.90 8.45
C TYR A 139 8.40 20.92 9.68
N ALA A 140 7.19 20.40 9.50
CA ALA A 140 6.13 20.34 10.50
C ALA A 140 5.31 19.04 10.32
N PHE A 141 4.55 18.65 11.34
CA PHE A 141 3.65 17.50 11.29
C PHE A 141 2.20 17.95 11.07
N SER A 142 1.92 18.56 9.91
CA SER A 142 0.56 19.01 9.58
C SER A 142 0.24 18.93 8.09
N LEU A 143 -0.98 18.47 7.79
CA LEU A 143 -1.55 18.44 6.45
C LEU A 143 -2.74 19.40 6.28
N GLU A 144 -3.03 20.27 7.25
CA GLU A 144 -4.24 21.12 7.20
C GLU A 144 -4.26 22.12 6.02
N HIS A 145 -3.12 22.40 5.38
CA HIS A 145 -3.08 23.12 4.10
C HIS A 145 -3.82 22.35 2.99
N ALA A 146 -3.71 21.01 2.94
CA ALA A 146 -4.38 20.17 1.97
C ALA A 146 -5.91 20.19 2.12
N ARG A 147 -6.42 20.39 3.34
CA ARG A 147 -7.87 20.54 3.62
C ARG A 147 -8.41 21.91 3.22
N LYS A 148 -7.60 22.97 3.33
CA LYS A 148 -8.00 24.36 3.06
C LYS A 148 -8.10 24.72 1.57
N HIS A 149 -7.43 23.96 0.72
CA HIS A 149 -7.44 24.15 -0.74
C HIS A 149 -8.49 23.26 -1.43
N SER A 150 -8.47 23.23 -2.77
CA SER A 150 -9.38 22.40 -3.55
C SER A 150 -9.12 20.91 -3.35
N LEU A 151 -10.13 20.06 -3.54
CA LEU A 151 -10.00 18.60 -3.52
C LEU A 151 -8.87 18.11 -4.45
N ALA A 152 -8.70 18.73 -5.61
CA ALA A 152 -7.63 18.38 -6.55
C ALA A 152 -6.22 18.72 -6.01
N HIS A 153 -6.08 19.78 -5.21
CA HIS A 153 -4.83 20.07 -4.50
C HIS A 153 -4.61 19.03 -3.39
N GLY A 154 -5.60 18.81 -2.52
CA GLY A 154 -5.47 17.86 -1.40
C GLY A 154 -5.18 16.42 -1.85
N LEU A 155 -5.78 15.96 -2.96
CA LEU A 155 -5.45 14.69 -3.60
C LEU A 155 -3.98 14.64 -4.02
N ARG A 156 -3.48 15.66 -4.75
CA ARG A 156 -2.07 15.71 -5.15
C ARG A 156 -1.15 15.73 -3.94
N THR A 157 -1.47 16.49 -2.89
CA THR A 157 -0.68 16.51 -1.66
C THR A 157 -0.56 15.11 -1.06
N LEU A 158 -1.67 14.36 -0.97
CA LEU A 158 -1.65 12.98 -0.51
C LEU A 158 -0.87 12.05 -1.45
N GLU A 159 -1.07 12.14 -2.77
CA GLU A 159 -0.37 11.32 -3.77
C GLU A 159 1.15 11.55 -3.81
N HIS A 160 1.63 12.73 -3.40
CA HIS A 160 3.07 13.04 -3.29
C HIS A 160 3.71 12.49 -2.01
N LEU A 161 2.94 11.98 -1.04
CA LEU A 161 3.50 11.39 0.18
C LEU A 161 4.18 10.06 -0.15
N HIS A 162 5.51 10.05 -0.10
CA HIS A 162 6.30 8.93 -0.64
C HIS A 162 5.99 7.62 0.09
N GLY A 163 5.39 6.68 -0.64
CA GLY A 163 5.08 5.33 -0.13
C GLY A 163 3.82 5.25 0.71
N ILE A 164 2.93 6.25 0.62
CA ILE A 164 1.54 6.13 1.07
C ILE A 164 0.82 5.02 0.27
N PRO A 165 0.02 4.16 0.92
CA PRO A 165 -0.80 3.18 0.19
C PRO A 165 -1.94 3.85 -0.60
N PRO A 166 -2.33 3.33 -1.78
CA PRO A 166 -3.44 3.88 -2.57
C PRO A 166 -4.78 3.89 -1.81
N PHE A 167 -5.02 2.88 -0.95
CA PHE A 167 -6.18 2.83 -0.06
C PHE A 167 -6.25 4.06 0.85
N VAL A 168 -5.12 4.46 1.46
CA VAL A 168 -5.04 5.59 2.39
C VAL A 168 -5.39 6.90 1.70
N VAL A 169 -4.85 7.13 0.49
CA VAL A 169 -5.18 8.31 -0.33
C VAL A 169 -6.67 8.37 -0.62
N GLN A 170 -7.26 7.28 -1.11
CA GLN A 170 -8.68 7.21 -1.45
C GLN A 170 -9.59 7.35 -0.22
N HIS A 171 -9.21 6.73 0.90
CA HIS A 171 -9.98 6.79 2.15
C HIS A 171 -10.05 8.22 2.67
N VAL A 172 -8.90 8.87 2.84
CA VAL A 172 -8.82 10.25 3.35
C VAL A 172 -9.45 11.24 2.35
N ALA A 173 -9.30 11.03 1.05
CA ALA A 173 -9.98 11.84 0.05
C ALA A 173 -11.51 11.71 0.12
N SER A 174 -12.04 10.51 0.38
CA SER A 174 -13.48 10.27 0.51
C SER A 174 -14.08 10.77 1.83
N THR A 175 -13.35 10.67 2.94
CA THR A 175 -13.89 10.97 4.29
C THR A 175 -13.54 12.39 4.75
N ALA A 176 -12.30 12.82 4.55
CA ALA A 176 -11.77 14.06 5.11
C ALA A 176 -11.80 15.26 4.14
N LEU A 177 -11.68 15.00 2.82
CA LEU A 177 -11.62 16.03 1.76
C LEU A 177 -12.92 16.18 0.94
N GLY A 178 -13.97 15.40 1.26
CA GLY A 178 -15.29 15.51 0.62
C GLY A 178 -15.37 15.00 -0.83
N GLY A 179 -14.35 14.26 -1.27
CA GLY A 179 -14.32 13.57 -2.56
C GLY A 179 -15.31 12.41 -2.65
N HIS A 180 -15.49 11.89 -3.86
CA HIS A 180 -16.28 10.67 -4.11
C HIS A 180 -15.35 9.59 -4.64
N PHE A 181 -14.88 8.74 -3.73
CA PHE A 181 -13.95 7.64 -4.01
C PHE A 181 -14.45 6.38 -3.30
N ILE A 182 -14.16 5.22 -3.86
CA ILE A 182 -14.39 3.93 -3.19
C ILE A 182 -13.02 3.33 -2.86
N PRO A 183 -12.53 3.47 -1.61
CA PRO A 183 -11.22 2.95 -1.21
C PRO A 183 -11.20 1.43 -1.33
N LEU A 184 -10.18 0.90 -2.00
CA LEU A 184 -9.99 -0.54 -2.16
C LEU A 184 -8.69 -0.97 -1.48
N ASP A 185 -8.81 -1.69 -0.37
CA ASP A 185 -7.71 -2.47 0.20
C ASP A 185 -7.66 -3.87 -0.46
N ARG A 186 -6.74 -4.73 0.02
CA ARG A 186 -6.56 -6.09 -0.52
C ARG A 186 -7.80 -6.96 -0.26
N GLY A 187 -8.51 -6.72 0.84
CA GLY A 187 -9.77 -7.40 1.16
C GLY A 187 -10.90 -7.00 0.23
N ALA A 188 -11.11 -5.70 0.03
CA ALA A 188 -12.16 -5.14 -0.82
C ALA A 188 -12.00 -5.56 -2.29
N ILE A 189 -10.78 -5.53 -2.82
CA ILE A 189 -10.54 -5.98 -4.21
C ILE A 189 -10.72 -7.51 -4.35
N ALA A 190 -10.35 -8.28 -3.32
CA ALA A 190 -10.65 -9.71 -3.24
C ALA A 190 -12.15 -10.00 -3.24
N ALA A 191 -12.92 -9.29 -2.42
CA ALA A 191 -14.37 -9.37 -2.37
C ALA A 191 -15.02 -9.07 -3.73
N LEU A 192 -14.58 -8.02 -4.42
CA LEU A 192 -15.07 -7.68 -5.76
C LEU A 192 -14.73 -8.76 -6.81
N TYR A 193 -13.55 -9.38 -6.72
CA TYR A 193 -13.15 -10.47 -7.59
C TYR A 193 -13.96 -11.74 -7.32
N LEU A 194 -14.11 -12.15 -6.06
CA LEU A 194 -14.92 -13.31 -5.65
C LEU A 194 -16.40 -13.14 -6.04
N CYS A 195 -16.96 -11.93 -5.95
CA CYS A 195 -18.31 -11.63 -6.42
C CYS A 195 -18.48 -11.64 -7.96
N GLY A 196 -17.41 -11.77 -8.74
CA GLY A 196 -17.46 -11.68 -10.20
C GLY A 196 -17.78 -10.27 -10.73
N ILE A 197 -17.43 -9.22 -9.98
CA ILE A 197 -17.65 -7.81 -10.39
C ILE A 197 -16.49 -7.30 -11.22
N ILE A 198 -15.27 -7.80 -10.95
CA ILE A 198 -14.03 -7.42 -11.63
C ILE A 198 -13.34 -8.63 -12.23
N THR A 199 -12.60 -8.39 -13.30
CA THR A 199 -11.82 -9.42 -14.00
C THR A 199 -10.60 -9.82 -13.19
N ARG A 200 -9.96 -10.94 -13.55
CA ARG A 200 -8.65 -11.28 -12.99
C ARG A 200 -7.61 -10.18 -13.26
N GLN A 201 -7.65 -9.54 -14.44
CA GLN A 201 -6.75 -8.45 -14.80
C GLN A 201 -6.89 -7.21 -13.89
N GLU A 202 -8.12 -6.83 -13.54
CA GLU A 202 -8.38 -5.70 -12.63
C GLU A 202 -8.02 -6.02 -11.18
N TYR A 203 -8.25 -7.27 -10.77
CA TYR A 203 -7.80 -7.78 -9.47
C TYR A 203 -6.27 -7.69 -9.35
N ASP A 204 -5.55 -8.24 -10.32
CA ASP A 204 -4.09 -8.20 -10.42
C ASP A 204 -3.54 -6.76 -10.52
N ALA A 205 -4.26 -5.85 -11.19
CA ALA A 205 -3.85 -4.44 -11.33
C ALA A 205 -4.12 -3.55 -10.10
N GLY A 206 -4.84 -4.04 -9.08
CA GLY A 206 -5.19 -3.23 -7.90
C GLY A 206 -6.18 -2.09 -8.16
N LYS A 207 -6.84 -2.05 -9.33
CA LYS A 207 -7.61 -0.88 -9.80
C LYS A 207 -8.91 -1.29 -10.49
N VAL A 208 -10.01 -0.66 -10.10
CA VAL A 208 -11.37 -0.96 -10.62
C VAL A 208 -11.97 0.30 -11.27
N PRO A 209 -11.67 0.58 -12.54
CA PRO A 209 -12.10 1.81 -13.19
C PRO A 209 -13.62 1.93 -13.30
N GLY A 210 -14.15 3.09 -12.90
CA GLY A 210 -15.57 3.43 -13.02
C GLY A 210 -16.46 2.90 -11.89
N LEU A 211 -15.89 2.41 -10.79
CA LEU A 211 -16.64 1.98 -9.60
C LEU A 211 -17.46 3.16 -9.01
N GLU A 212 -16.85 4.34 -8.94
CA GLU A 212 -17.43 5.62 -8.50
C GLU A 212 -18.58 6.10 -9.40
N ARG A 213 -18.63 5.65 -10.66
CA ARG A 213 -19.75 5.97 -11.58
C ARG A 213 -20.95 5.05 -11.36
N ALA A 214 -20.70 3.80 -10.95
CA ALA A 214 -21.75 2.83 -10.66
C ALA A 214 -22.35 2.99 -9.26
N ILE A 215 -21.60 3.59 -8.32
CA ILE A 215 -22.02 3.83 -6.94
C ILE A 215 -22.21 5.32 -6.73
N GLY A 216 -23.46 5.78 -6.57
CA GLY A 216 -23.76 7.21 -6.43
C GLY A 216 -23.20 7.83 -5.15
N LYS A 217 -22.83 9.12 -5.19
CA LYS A 217 -22.16 9.86 -4.10
C LYS A 217 -22.79 9.67 -2.71
N LYS A 218 -24.13 9.68 -2.61
CA LYS A 218 -24.86 9.49 -1.34
C LYS A 218 -24.62 8.12 -0.69
N ALA A 219 -24.31 7.10 -1.48
CA ALA A 219 -24.06 5.73 -1.03
C ALA A 219 -22.57 5.38 -0.94
N GLY A 220 -21.67 6.23 -1.43
CA GLY A 220 -20.24 5.94 -1.54
C GLY A 220 -19.60 5.60 -0.19
N VAL A 221 -19.71 6.48 0.80
CA VAL A 221 -19.13 6.28 2.14
C VAL A 221 -19.73 5.06 2.85
N GLU A 222 -21.05 4.86 2.74
CA GLU A 222 -21.73 3.68 3.29
C GLU A 222 -21.18 2.40 2.66
N PHE A 223 -21.18 2.32 1.33
CA PHE A 223 -20.71 1.16 0.59
C PHE A 223 -19.25 0.84 0.88
N SER A 224 -18.37 1.86 0.89
CA SER A 224 -16.95 1.70 1.22
C SER A 224 -16.74 1.09 2.61
N SER A 225 -17.46 1.59 3.61
CA SER A 225 -17.39 1.09 4.99
C SER A 225 -17.85 -0.37 5.12
N LEU A 226 -18.88 -0.76 4.37
CA LEU A 226 -19.40 -2.14 4.34
C LEU A 226 -18.52 -3.09 3.51
N LEU A 227 -17.96 -2.61 2.39
CA LEU A 227 -17.07 -3.39 1.52
C LEU A 227 -15.74 -3.67 2.24
N HIS A 228 -15.23 -2.71 3.02
CA HIS A 228 -14.06 -2.88 3.89
C HIS A 228 -14.25 -4.05 4.88
N GLN A 229 -15.36 -4.03 5.63
CA GLN A 229 -15.72 -5.11 6.57
C GLN A 229 -15.82 -6.48 5.89
N PHE A 230 -16.49 -6.54 4.73
CA PHE A 230 -16.59 -7.77 3.95
C PHE A 230 -15.25 -8.25 3.40
N GLY A 231 -14.38 -7.31 3.00
CA GLY A 231 -13.02 -7.59 2.55
C GLY A 231 -12.17 -8.23 3.64
N ILE A 232 -12.26 -7.73 4.86
CA ILE A 232 -11.61 -8.33 6.04
C ILE A 232 -12.12 -9.75 6.29
N GLU A 233 -13.43 -10.01 6.19
CA GLU A 233 -13.96 -11.39 6.31
C GLU A 233 -13.48 -12.29 5.16
N CYS A 234 -13.30 -11.77 3.94
CA CYS A 234 -12.70 -12.52 2.83
C CYS A 234 -11.22 -12.87 3.06
N LEU A 235 -10.45 -12.03 3.77
CA LEU A 235 -9.06 -12.30 4.13
C LEU A 235 -8.93 -13.27 5.32
N THR A 236 -9.77 -13.11 6.34
CA THR A 236 -9.69 -13.87 7.60
C THR A 236 -10.45 -15.20 7.56
N ASN A 237 -11.57 -15.27 6.83
CA ASN A 237 -12.43 -16.44 6.75
C ASN A 237 -13.04 -16.61 5.35
N LEU A 238 -12.17 -16.76 4.35
CA LEU A 238 -12.53 -16.90 2.93
C LEU A 238 -13.63 -17.94 2.64
N HIS A 239 -13.69 -19.02 3.40
CA HIS A 239 -14.70 -20.07 3.24
C HIS A 239 -15.84 -20.01 4.28
N GLY A 240 -15.96 -18.89 5.00
CA GLY A 240 -17.00 -18.61 5.97
C GLY A 240 -18.41 -18.64 5.37
N ALA A 241 -19.40 -18.84 6.24
CA ALA A 241 -20.80 -18.90 5.84
C ALA A 241 -21.29 -17.57 5.25
N THR A 242 -20.89 -16.43 5.85
CA THR A 242 -21.20 -15.09 5.35
C THR A 242 -20.60 -14.87 3.97
N VAL A 243 -19.32 -15.17 3.78
CA VAL A 243 -18.63 -14.97 2.49
C VAL A 243 -19.30 -15.73 1.37
N LYS A 244 -19.57 -17.02 1.58
CA LYS A 244 -20.31 -17.84 0.61
C LYS A 244 -21.72 -17.31 0.34
N LYS A 245 -22.46 -16.92 1.38
CA LYS A 245 -23.83 -16.41 1.26
C LYS A 245 -23.89 -15.08 0.51
N VAL A 246 -22.99 -14.15 0.79
CA VAL A 246 -22.89 -12.86 0.08
C VAL A 246 -22.52 -13.12 -1.38
N VAL A 247 -21.43 -13.86 -1.66
CA VAL A 247 -21.02 -14.14 -3.05
C VAL A 247 -22.12 -14.85 -3.84
N GLN A 248 -22.77 -15.87 -3.28
CA GLN A 248 -23.87 -16.59 -3.93
C GLN A 248 -25.10 -15.69 -4.19
N THR A 249 -25.38 -14.73 -3.31
CA THR A 249 -26.48 -13.76 -3.45
C THR A 249 -26.20 -12.74 -4.56
N VAL A 250 -24.93 -12.34 -4.71
CA VAL A 250 -24.50 -11.40 -5.75
C VAL A 250 -24.41 -12.08 -7.11
N ASN A 251 -23.70 -13.21 -7.17
CA ASN A 251 -23.42 -13.98 -8.37
C ASN A 251 -23.31 -15.47 -8.04
N SER A 252 -24.40 -16.21 -8.23
CA SER A 252 -24.47 -17.66 -8.02
C SER A 252 -23.55 -18.47 -8.94
N GLY A 253 -23.07 -17.88 -10.04
CA GLY A 253 -22.10 -18.47 -10.96
C GLY A 253 -20.63 -18.22 -10.59
N ALA A 254 -20.33 -17.42 -9.57
CA ALA A 254 -18.94 -17.11 -9.19
C ALA A 254 -18.26 -18.19 -8.32
N LYS A 255 -18.82 -19.40 -8.24
CA LYS A 255 -18.31 -20.49 -7.38
C LYS A 255 -16.88 -20.91 -7.71
N ASP A 256 -16.54 -20.92 -8.99
CA ASP A 256 -15.23 -21.38 -9.49
C ASP A 256 -14.10 -20.37 -9.23
N ARG A 257 -14.42 -19.19 -8.67
CA ARG A 257 -13.44 -18.17 -8.28
C ARG A 257 -12.86 -18.36 -6.88
N PHE A 258 -13.45 -19.24 -6.08
CA PHE A 258 -12.89 -19.59 -4.78
C PHE A 258 -11.66 -20.49 -4.97
N PRO A 259 -10.53 -20.20 -4.30
CA PRO A 259 -9.43 -21.15 -4.14
C PRO A 259 -9.89 -22.46 -3.50
N LYS A 260 -9.08 -23.53 -3.57
CA LYS A 260 -9.41 -24.76 -2.85
C LYS A 260 -9.32 -24.51 -1.34
N ARG A 261 -10.08 -25.27 -0.55
CA ARG A 261 -10.06 -25.14 0.91
C ARG A 261 -8.65 -25.37 1.45
N GLY A 262 -8.08 -24.33 2.06
CA GLY A 262 -6.72 -24.33 2.63
C GLY A 262 -5.69 -23.62 1.76
N GLU A 263 -6.01 -23.32 0.50
CA GLU A 263 -5.20 -22.41 -0.32
C GLU A 263 -5.59 -20.96 0.01
N PRO A 264 -4.62 -20.06 0.27
CA PRO A 264 -4.91 -18.64 0.42
C PRO A 264 -5.40 -18.06 -0.92
N LEU A 265 -6.15 -16.96 -0.85
CA LEU A 265 -6.51 -16.19 -2.03
C LEU A 265 -5.23 -15.76 -2.78
N PRO A 266 -5.10 -16.03 -4.10
CA PRO A 266 -3.95 -15.62 -4.88
C PRO A 266 -3.64 -14.14 -4.69
N VAL A 267 -2.41 -13.81 -4.33
CA VAL A 267 -1.99 -12.40 -4.20
C VAL A 267 -2.11 -11.72 -5.58
N PRO A 268 -2.61 -10.47 -5.67
CA PRO A 268 -2.60 -9.70 -6.90
C PRO A 268 -1.19 -9.68 -7.49
N VAL A 269 -1.04 -10.09 -8.75
CA VAL A 269 0.24 -10.02 -9.46
C VAL A 269 0.23 -8.75 -10.31
N PRO A 270 0.86 -7.65 -9.87
CA PRO A 270 0.80 -6.40 -10.62
C PRO A 270 1.30 -6.62 -12.06
N PRO A 271 0.61 -6.07 -13.07
CA PRO A 271 1.04 -6.21 -14.44
C PRO A 271 2.45 -5.65 -14.59
N PRO A 272 3.32 -6.26 -15.42
CA PRO A 272 4.67 -5.74 -15.64
C PRO A 272 4.57 -4.27 -16.10
N PRO A 273 5.43 -3.38 -15.56
CA PRO A 273 5.39 -1.97 -15.93
C PRO A 273 5.51 -1.84 -17.45
N ALA A 274 4.66 -0.99 -18.05
CA ALA A 274 4.47 -0.91 -19.49
C ALA A 274 5.82 -0.77 -20.22
N GLY A 275 6.28 -1.87 -20.82
CA GLY A 275 7.60 -1.96 -21.45
C GLY A 275 7.67 -1.07 -22.69
N GLY A 276 8.33 0.09 -22.56
CA GLY A 276 8.52 1.03 -23.66
C GLY A 276 8.76 2.46 -23.19
N ARG A 277 8.89 3.37 -24.17
CA ARG A 277 9.10 4.82 -23.96
C ARG A 277 8.05 5.47 -23.06
N GLU A 278 6.83 4.92 -23.00
CA GLU A 278 5.73 5.46 -22.21
C GLU A 278 5.86 5.12 -20.72
N GLY A 279 6.20 3.87 -20.38
CA GLY A 279 6.55 3.49 -19.01
C GLY A 279 7.81 4.20 -18.48
N GLN A 280 8.81 4.41 -19.37
CA GLN A 280 9.96 5.27 -19.05
C GLN A 280 9.53 6.71 -18.79
N ARG A 281 8.74 7.34 -19.67
CA ARG A 281 8.24 8.71 -19.45
C ARG A 281 7.44 8.87 -18.16
N VAL A 282 6.62 7.88 -17.77
CA VAL A 282 5.89 7.93 -16.49
C VAL A 282 6.84 7.80 -15.30
N ALA A 283 7.84 6.93 -15.38
CA ALA A 283 8.87 6.80 -14.33
C ALA A 283 9.76 8.05 -14.21
N ASP A 284 10.18 8.62 -15.34
CA ASP A 284 10.99 9.84 -15.42
C ASP A 284 10.19 11.07 -14.98
N ALA A 285 8.90 11.17 -15.34
CA ALA A 285 8.02 12.25 -14.87
C ALA A 285 7.77 12.16 -13.36
N ALA A 286 7.53 10.96 -12.82
CA ALA A 286 7.40 10.77 -11.37
C ALA A 286 8.70 11.10 -10.63
N ARG A 287 9.85 10.78 -11.23
CA ARG A 287 11.17 11.10 -10.68
C ARG A 287 11.47 12.60 -10.73
N ASN A 288 11.13 13.28 -11.82
CA ASN A 288 11.32 14.72 -11.97
C ASN A 288 10.39 15.50 -11.02
N ALA A 289 9.13 15.11 -10.86
CA ALA A 289 8.23 15.70 -9.87
C ALA A 289 8.74 15.52 -8.42
N ALA A 290 9.36 14.37 -8.13
CA ALA A 290 10.02 14.11 -6.84
C ALA A 290 11.37 14.84 -6.66
N GLU A 291 11.97 15.39 -7.72
CA GLU A 291 13.13 16.30 -7.62
C GLU A 291 12.68 17.77 -7.55
N GLU A 292 11.64 18.16 -8.28
CA GLU A 292 11.06 19.52 -8.28
C GLU A 292 10.44 19.89 -6.92
N HIS A 293 9.89 18.90 -6.19
CA HIS A 293 9.36 19.08 -4.84
C HIS A 293 10.33 18.68 -3.71
N ARG A 294 11.62 18.41 -4.01
CA ARG A 294 12.63 18.24 -2.96
C ARG A 294 12.97 19.61 -2.37
N PRO A 295 12.72 19.86 -1.07
CA PRO A 295 13.19 21.10 -0.45
C PRO A 295 14.71 21.11 -0.40
N ALA A 296 15.29 22.31 -0.53
CA ALA A 296 16.71 22.53 -0.41
C ALA A 296 17.18 22.38 1.05
N GLY A 297 17.31 21.12 1.50
CA GLY A 297 18.24 20.78 2.59
C GLY A 297 19.67 21.21 2.20
N PRO A 298 20.61 21.34 3.16
CA PRO A 298 21.87 22.02 2.95
C PRO A 298 22.72 21.35 1.86
N GLN A 299 22.58 21.86 0.64
CA GLN A 299 23.35 21.44 -0.52
C GLN A 299 24.81 21.77 -0.22
N ALA A 300 25.69 20.78 -0.21
CA ALA A 300 27.12 21.05 -0.35
C ALA A 300 27.30 21.85 -1.65
N ALA A 301 27.66 23.12 -1.52
CA ALA A 301 27.56 24.08 -2.62
C ALA A 301 28.25 23.56 -3.88
N ALA A 302 27.58 23.69 -5.02
CA ALA A 302 28.15 23.34 -6.32
C ALA A 302 29.45 24.14 -6.54
N ARG A 303 30.59 23.46 -6.41
CA ARG A 303 31.89 24.11 -6.56
C ARG A 303 32.08 24.52 -8.03
N PRO A 304 32.53 25.75 -8.33
CA PRO A 304 32.72 26.19 -9.70
C PRO A 304 33.77 25.33 -10.41
N ALA A 305 33.50 25.00 -11.68
CA ALA A 305 34.42 24.21 -12.50
C ALA A 305 35.72 24.98 -12.75
N GLY A 306 36.87 24.30 -12.66
CA GLY A 306 38.16 24.82 -13.11
C GLY A 306 39.33 24.81 -12.12
N LYS A 307 39.13 24.41 -10.85
CA LYS A 307 40.24 24.30 -9.86
C LYS A 307 40.17 23.04 -8.99
N THR A 308 40.52 21.89 -9.56
CA THR A 308 40.99 20.73 -8.80
C THR A 308 42.50 20.85 -8.54
N PRO A 309 42.97 20.85 -7.28
CA PRO A 309 44.38 20.62 -6.99
C PRO A 309 44.82 19.27 -7.57
N LEU A 310 45.96 19.24 -8.25
CA LEU A 310 46.59 17.98 -8.68
C LEU A 310 46.97 17.16 -7.43
N PRO A 311 46.72 15.84 -7.41
CA PRO A 311 47.27 14.98 -6.37
C PRO A 311 48.81 14.95 -6.48
N PRO A 312 49.54 14.76 -5.36
CA PRO A 312 51.00 14.66 -5.39
C PRO A 312 51.46 13.50 -6.30
N ALA A 313 52.58 13.70 -6.98
CA ALA A 313 53.08 12.79 -8.00
C ALA A 313 53.31 11.37 -7.44
N GLY A 314 52.59 10.38 -8.00
CA GLY A 314 52.77 8.96 -7.66
C GLY A 314 51.52 8.07 -7.77
N SER A 315 50.31 8.64 -7.79
CA SER A 315 49.04 7.91 -7.70
C SER A 315 48.25 7.78 -9.02
N GLY A 316 48.95 7.39 -10.09
CA GLY A 316 48.35 7.01 -11.38
C GLY A 316 48.45 5.49 -11.65
N PRO A 317 47.46 4.84 -12.31
CA PRO A 317 47.57 3.42 -12.65
C PRO A 317 48.73 3.16 -13.63
N LYS A 318 49.60 2.19 -13.32
CA LYS A 318 50.63 1.72 -14.27
C LYS A 318 49.97 1.08 -15.50
N ARG A 319 50.44 1.44 -16.69
CA ARG A 319 50.18 0.69 -17.94
C ARG A 319 50.84 -0.70 -17.87
N PRO A 320 50.35 -1.70 -18.63
CA PRO A 320 50.97 -3.01 -18.69
C PRO A 320 52.34 -2.91 -19.38
N GLY A 321 53.39 -3.35 -18.67
CA GLY A 321 54.78 -3.25 -19.14
C GLY A 321 55.69 -2.53 -18.15
N ASP A 322 55.83 -3.07 -16.92
CA ASP A 322 56.96 -2.78 -16.03
C ASP A 322 56.98 -3.74 -14.83
N THR A 323 57.69 -4.86 -14.98
CA THR A 323 57.93 -5.84 -13.92
C THR A 323 59.03 -5.37 -12.98
N LYS A 324 58.74 -5.25 -11.68
CA LYS A 324 59.75 -5.41 -10.63
C LYS A 324 59.13 -6.12 -9.41
N PRO A 325 59.75 -7.18 -8.85
CA PRO A 325 59.11 -7.97 -7.79
C PRO A 325 59.37 -7.36 -6.40
N GLY A 326 58.38 -7.48 -5.51
CA GLY A 326 58.56 -7.20 -4.07
C GLY A 326 57.84 -5.96 -3.54
N ALA A 327 56.52 -6.02 -3.39
CA ALA A 327 55.75 -5.16 -2.49
C ALA A 327 54.51 -5.91 -1.98
N LYS A 328 54.28 -5.91 -0.66
CA LYS A 328 53.12 -6.59 -0.04
C LYS A 328 51.83 -5.76 -0.26
N PRO A 329 50.64 -6.38 -0.43
CA PRO A 329 49.41 -5.63 -0.72
C PRO A 329 48.89 -4.89 0.53
N GLY A 330 48.69 -3.57 0.41
CA GLY A 330 47.94 -2.77 1.38
C GLY A 330 46.40 -2.96 1.25
N PRO A 331 45.61 -2.52 2.24
CA PRO A 331 44.17 -2.75 2.27
C PRO A 331 43.43 -2.00 1.15
N LYS A 332 42.41 -2.65 0.59
CA LYS A 332 41.58 -2.10 -0.49
C LYS A 332 40.66 -1.00 0.05
N PRO A 333 40.60 0.21 -0.55
CA PRO A 333 39.68 1.25 -0.12
C PRO A 333 38.21 0.89 -0.40
N PHE A 334 37.33 1.29 0.53
CA PHE A 334 35.92 0.95 0.54
C PHE A 334 35.12 1.82 -0.45
N VAL A 335 34.90 1.32 -1.67
CA VAL A 335 34.07 2.01 -2.67
C VAL A 335 32.60 1.68 -2.44
N VAL A 336 31.87 2.62 -1.82
CA VAL A 336 30.40 2.56 -1.74
C VAL A 336 29.83 2.81 -3.14
N LYS A 337 29.29 1.76 -3.76
CA LYS A 337 28.55 1.87 -5.03
C LYS A 337 27.11 2.31 -4.76
N PRO A 338 26.53 3.24 -5.55
CA PRO A 338 25.12 3.56 -5.46
C PRO A 338 24.25 2.32 -5.70
N ASN A 339 23.36 2.01 -4.76
CA ASN A 339 22.53 0.81 -4.84
C ASN A 339 21.35 1.03 -5.79
N VAL A 340 21.60 0.91 -7.09
CA VAL A 340 20.55 0.89 -8.12
C VAL A 340 19.79 -0.43 -8.03
N GLY A 341 18.47 -0.34 -7.90
CA GLY A 341 17.62 -1.43 -7.41
C GLY A 341 17.80 -2.78 -8.13
N LYS A 342 17.99 -3.82 -7.31
CA LYS A 342 17.68 -5.21 -7.65
C LYS A 342 16.52 -5.69 -6.77
N PRO A 343 15.53 -6.40 -7.32
CA PRO A 343 14.46 -6.98 -6.50
C PRO A 343 15.04 -8.07 -5.59
N LEU A 344 14.66 -8.04 -4.31
CA LEU A 344 15.03 -9.06 -3.33
C LEU A 344 14.23 -10.34 -3.59
N THR A 345 14.85 -11.28 -4.31
CA THR A 345 14.35 -12.66 -4.41
C THR A 345 14.66 -13.43 -3.14
N ILE A 346 13.74 -13.42 -2.18
CA ILE A 346 13.81 -14.30 -1.01
C ILE A 346 13.55 -15.74 -1.50
N LYS A 347 14.63 -16.50 -1.71
CA LYS A 347 14.55 -17.96 -1.78
C LYS A 347 14.41 -18.49 -0.34
N PRO A 348 13.44 -19.38 -0.05
CA PRO A 348 13.40 -20.05 1.24
C PRO A 348 14.66 -20.89 1.44
N GLN A 349 15.36 -20.70 2.55
CA GLN A 349 16.34 -21.69 3.04
C GLN A 349 15.67 -22.59 4.09
N PRO A 350 15.93 -23.91 4.07
CA PRO A 350 15.32 -24.85 5.00
C PRO A 350 15.87 -24.67 6.43
N ALA A 351 15.07 -25.05 7.42
CA ALA A 351 15.43 -24.95 8.83
C ALA A 351 16.66 -25.81 9.19
N PRO A 352 17.51 -25.38 10.15
CA PRO A 352 18.56 -26.22 10.69
C PRO A 352 17.98 -27.44 11.45
N PRO A 353 18.69 -28.58 11.48
CA PRO A 353 18.18 -29.83 12.02
C PRO A 353 18.04 -29.81 13.55
N ALA A 354 17.07 -30.56 14.06
CA ALA A 354 16.85 -30.73 15.49
C ALA A 354 18.00 -31.52 16.15
N ALA A 355 18.60 -30.95 17.20
CA ALA A 355 19.44 -31.69 18.14
C ALA A 355 18.57 -32.27 19.26
N ALA A 356 18.72 -33.56 19.54
CA ALA A 356 17.92 -34.26 20.53
C ALA A 356 18.48 -34.14 21.95
N LYS A 357 17.56 -33.98 22.90
CA LYS A 357 17.56 -34.42 24.32
C LYS A 357 18.89 -34.58 25.07
N ALA A 358 18.98 -33.91 26.21
CA ALA A 358 19.47 -34.51 27.45
C ALA A 358 18.57 -34.07 28.63
N ASP A 359 17.97 -35.04 29.32
CA ASP A 359 17.20 -34.84 30.55
C ASP A 359 18.15 -34.67 31.76
N ALA A 360 17.83 -33.75 32.66
CA ALA A 360 18.28 -33.80 34.06
C ALA A 360 17.31 -33.04 34.97
N ALA A 361 16.57 -33.78 35.80
CA ALA A 361 15.53 -33.22 36.65
C ALA A 361 16.07 -32.56 37.94
N LYS A 362 15.35 -31.54 38.43
CA LYS A 362 15.08 -31.37 39.87
C LYS A 362 13.78 -30.58 40.11
N LYS A 363 12.96 -31.08 41.04
CA LYS A 363 11.63 -30.57 41.43
C LYS A 363 11.74 -29.54 42.59
N PRO A 364 10.64 -28.91 43.06
CA PRO A 364 10.67 -27.51 43.52
C PRO A 364 10.43 -27.36 45.03
N PRO A 365 10.34 -26.11 45.51
CA PRO A 365 9.31 -25.70 46.47
C PRO A 365 8.35 -24.70 45.80
N ALA A 366 7.02 -24.86 45.84
CA ALA A 366 6.08 -24.96 46.97
C ALA A 366 5.32 -23.63 47.12
N ALA A 367 3.99 -23.72 47.21
CA ALA A 367 3.09 -22.57 47.14
C ALA A 367 2.91 -21.88 48.50
N VAL A 368 2.84 -20.55 48.52
CA VAL A 368 2.24 -19.78 49.62
C VAL A 368 1.38 -18.62 49.09
N LYS A 369 0.07 -18.76 49.22
CA LYS A 369 -0.93 -17.71 49.46
C LYS A 369 -1.91 -18.32 50.47
N PRO A 370 -2.37 -17.57 51.49
CA PRO A 370 -3.58 -16.76 51.28
C PRO A 370 -3.63 -15.45 52.11
N ALA A 371 -4.83 -14.84 52.15
CA ALA A 371 -5.24 -13.65 52.92
C ALA A 371 -4.75 -12.27 52.40
N ALA A 372 -5.52 -11.19 52.50
CA ALA A 372 -6.97 -11.02 52.62
C ALA A 372 -7.37 -9.59 52.19
N LYS A 373 -8.65 -9.38 51.82
CA LYS A 373 -9.24 -8.02 51.72
C LYS A 373 -9.69 -7.53 53.12
N PRO A 374 -9.72 -6.22 53.34
CA PRO A 374 -11.01 -5.54 53.54
C PRO A 374 -11.16 -4.37 52.53
N ALA A 375 -12.27 -4.21 51.81
CA ALA A 375 -13.63 -3.81 52.23
C ALA A 375 -13.83 -2.28 52.22
N LYS A 376 -14.86 -1.83 51.49
CA LYS A 376 -15.32 -0.44 51.42
C LYS A 376 -15.96 -0.01 52.76
N PRO A 377 -16.08 1.31 52.99
CA PRO A 377 -17.27 1.86 53.63
C PRO A 377 -18.00 2.89 52.75
N ALA A 378 -19.33 2.84 52.80
CA ALA A 378 -20.29 3.87 52.41
C ALA A 378 -21.68 3.46 52.96
N PRO A 379 -22.65 4.36 53.19
CA PRO A 379 -22.60 5.82 53.45
C PRO A 379 -23.28 6.17 54.80
N PRO A 380 -23.55 7.46 55.08
CA PRO A 380 -24.95 7.87 55.31
C PRO A 380 -25.29 9.16 54.50
N ALA A 381 -26.50 9.46 53.99
CA ALA A 381 -27.90 9.11 54.29
C ALA A 381 -28.68 10.13 55.17
N LYS A 382 -29.68 10.77 54.51
CA LYS A 382 -30.96 11.37 54.99
C LYS A 382 -31.10 12.89 55.22
N GLY A 383 -32.24 13.39 54.70
CA GLY A 383 -32.80 14.73 54.83
C GLY A 383 -33.48 15.23 53.53
N SER A 384 -34.51 14.59 52.95
CA SER A 384 -35.96 14.79 53.21
C SER A 384 -36.40 16.27 53.12
N VAL A 385 -37.44 16.74 52.40
CA VAL A 385 -38.78 16.23 51.95
C VAL A 385 -39.18 17.05 50.69
N GLY A 386 -40.04 16.67 49.72
CA GLY A 386 -40.84 15.47 49.42
C GLY A 386 -42.12 15.82 48.61
N LYS A 387 -42.84 14.82 48.05
CA LYS A 387 -44.25 14.85 47.53
C LYS A 387 -44.60 15.84 46.39
N ALA A 388 -45.52 15.56 45.44
CA ALA A 388 -46.42 14.42 45.19
C ALA A 388 -46.89 14.35 43.70
N ALA A 389 -47.64 13.28 43.37
CA ALA A 389 -48.69 13.12 42.34
C ALA A 389 -48.43 13.67 40.90
N ALA A 390 -48.34 12.85 39.85
CA ALA A 390 -49.35 11.94 39.27
C ALA A 390 -50.50 12.64 38.50
N ALA A 391 -50.42 12.62 37.16
CA ALA A 391 -51.57 12.53 36.25
C ALA A 391 -51.12 12.06 34.85
N ARG A 392 -51.92 11.20 34.20
CA ARG A 392 -51.84 10.88 32.76
C ARG A 392 -53.03 11.55 32.07
N GLN A 393 -52.83 12.16 30.90
CA GLN A 393 -53.74 12.19 29.73
C GLN A 393 -53.03 13.00 28.60
N HIS A 394 -52.78 12.47 27.40
CA HIS A 394 -53.67 12.15 26.26
C HIS A 394 -54.24 13.37 25.51
N SER A 395 -53.84 13.50 24.22
CA SER A 395 -54.54 14.15 23.07
C SER A 395 -55.01 15.62 23.22
N ALA A 396 -54.80 16.52 22.26
CA ALA A 396 -55.15 16.36 20.84
C ALA A 396 -54.45 17.40 19.93
N GLN A 397 -54.46 17.13 18.63
CA GLN A 397 -54.12 18.09 17.58
C GLN A 397 -55.22 19.16 17.45
N LEU A 398 -54.88 20.38 17.05
CA LEU A 398 -55.80 21.24 16.29
C LEU A 398 -55.04 22.12 15.27
N SER A 399 -55.70 22.42 14.16
CA SER A 399 -55.08 22.86 12.91
C SER A 399 -55.45 24.29 12.50
N LYS A 400 -54.48 24.94 11.83
CA LYS A 400 -54.61 25.96 10.78
C LYS A 400 -55.95 26.75 10.67
N ARG A 401 -55.86 28.07 10.81
CA ARG A 401 -56.44 29.00 9.81
C ARG A 401 -55.79 30.40 9.86
N LYS A 402 -55.67 31.03 8.68
CA LYS A 402 -55.19 32.42 8.48
C LYS A 402 -56.26 33.44 8.90
N PRO A 403 -55.86 34.72 9.00
CA PRO A 403 -56.63 35.80 8.36
C PRO A 403 -55.82 36.55 7.29
N ARG A 404 -56.60 37.18 6.40
CA ARG A 404 -56.29 38.09 5.26
C ARG A 404 -54.82 38.44 5.00
#